data_AF-A0A7X7A533-F1
#
_entry.id   AF-A0A7X7A533-F1
#
_cell.length_a   1.000
_cell.length_b   1.000
_cell.length_c   1.000
_cell.angle_alpha   90.00
_cell.angle_beta   90.00
_cell.angle_gamma   90.00
#
_symmetry.space_group_name_H-M   'P 1'
#
loop_
_entity.id
_entity.type
_entity.pdbx_description
1 polymer ?
#
loop_
_entity_poly.entity_id
_entity_poly.type
_entity_poly.pdbx_seq_one_letter_code
_entity_poly.pdbx_strand_id
1 'polypeptide(L)'
;MADGERPEDQGQRPAEVVRTVFERLGETLDVTAKTARLSLDIGALNARKGGIFQEMGRKVYELYGKGLVKNSALLALCADVAEIDSQIAEKRAQIEELRGKSGKEAVIEEEELGIDEEPAAGPTTSDDLSDEEEREVRPSTDKNL
;
A
#
# COMPACT_ATOMS: atom_id res chain seq x y z
N MET A 1 -8.06 28.78 84.42
CA MET A 1 -9.15 27.79 84.26
C MET A 1 -9.55 27.83 82.79
N ALA A 2 -9.74 26.66 82.19
CA ALA A 2 -9.62 26.41 80.77
C ALA A 2 -10.82 26.91 79.94
N ASP A 3 -10.54 27.74 78.94
CA ASP A 3 -11.37 27.86 77.73
C ASP A 3 -10.73 27.00 76.65
N GLY A 4 -11.33 25.83 76.43
CA GLY A 4 -10.96 24.91 75.37
C GLY A 4 -12.15 24.74 74.45
N GLU A 5 -12.27 25.62 73.46
CA GLU A 5 -13.19 25.45 72.33
C GLU A 5 -12.87 24.14 71.62
N ARG A 6 -13.91 23.30 71.51
CA ARG A 6 -13.92 22.09 70.68
C ARG A 6 -14.15 22.52 69.23
N PRO A 7 -13.29 22.19 68.27
CA PRO A 7 -13.67 22.30 66.87
C PRO A 7 -14.50 21.07 66.50
N GLU A 8 -15.81 21.26 66.44
CA GLU A 8 -16.72 20.36 65.76
C GLU A 8 -16.85 20.87 64.32
N ASP A 9 -16.22 20.22 63.35
CA ASP A 9 -16.75 20.07 61.99
C ASP A 9 -15.84 19.17 61.14
N GLN A 10 -15.99 17.85 61.25
CA GLN A 10 -15.50 16.90 60.26
C GLN A 10 -16.63 15.93 59.93
N GLY A 11 -17.62 16.44 59.18
CA GLY A 11 -18.77 15.67 58.74
C GLY A 11 -19.09 15.90 57.27
N GLN A 12 -18.09 16.08 56.40
CA GLN A 12 -18.34 16.07 54.95
C GLN A 12 -18.83 14.67 54.55
N ARG A 13 -20.11 14.59 54.17
CA ARG A 13 -20.81 13.33 53.93
C ARG A 13 -20.14 12.57 52.78
N PRO A 14 -19.66 11.34 53.00
CA PRO A 14 -18.93 10.58 51.99
C PRO A 14 -19.75 10.35 50.71
N ALA A 15 -21.08 10.33 50.80
CA ALA A 15 -21.98 10.15 49.66
C ALA A 15 -21.96 11.31 48.65
N GLU A 16 -21.79 12.56 49.09
CA GLU A 16 -21.79 13.73 48.21
C GLU A 16 -20.46 13.86 47.45
N VAL A 17 -19.35 13.47 48.09
CA VAL A 17 -18.03 13.38 47.47
C VAL A 17 -17.99 12.27 46.42
N VAL A 18 -18.57 11.10 46.72
CA VAL A 18 -18.64 10.00 45.74
C VAL A 18 -19.49 10.40 44.52
N ARG A 19 -20.64 11.05 44.73
CA ARG A 19 -21.53 11.45 43.63
C ARG A 19 -20.88 12.48 42.69
N THR A 20 -20.20 13.49 43.24
CA THR A 20 -19.50 14.51 42.43
C THR A 20 -18.31 13.95 41.66
N VAL A 21 -17.63 12.92 42.19
CA VAL A 21 -16.58 12.20 41.46
C VAL A 21 -17.18 11.38 40.31
N PHE A 22 -18.28 10.66 40.52
CA PHE A 22 -18.96 9.91 39.46
C PHE A 22 -19.51 10.80 38.33
N GLU A 23 -20.11 11.94 38.67
CA GLU A 23 -20.62 12.91 37.69
C GLU A 23 -19.48 13.49 36.83
N ARG A 24 -18.34 13.86 37.43
CA ARG A 24 -17.14 14.29 36.70
C ARG A 24 -16.56 13.19 35.82
N LEU A 25 -16.51 11.93 36.30
CA LEU A 25 -16.08 10.81 35.46
C LEU A 25 -17.00 10.64 34.24
N GLY A 26 -18.32 10.76 34.42
CA GLY A 26 -19.30 10.69 33.33
C GLY A 26 -19.10 11.78 32.27
N GLU A 27 -18.87 13.03 32.69
CA GLU A 27 -18.58 14.15 31.79
C GLU A 27 -17.25 13.95 31.04
N THR A 28 -16.21 13.47 31.70
CA THR A 28 -14.92 13.18 31.04
C THR A 28 -15.02 12.04 30.04
N LEU A 29 -15.88 11.04 30.29
CA LEU A 29 -16.11 9.93 29.37
C LEU A 29 -16.82 10.40 28.09
N ASP A 30 -17.81 11.28 28.20
CA ASP A 30 -18.50 11.86 27.04
C ASP A 30 -17.56 12.74 26.20
N VAL A 31 -16.74 13.59 26.83
CA VAL A 31 -15.72 14.38 26.13
C VAL A 31 -14.69 13.48 25.45
N THR A 32 -14.26 12.41 26.11
CA THR A 32 -13.28 11.46 25.54
C THR A 32 -13.87 10.72 24.34
N ALA A 33 -15.11 10.24 24.44
CA ALA A 33 -15.81 9.57 23.34
C ALA A 33 -16.02 10.50 22.15
N LYS A 34 -16.46 11.75 22.39
CA LYS A 34 -16.60 12.77 21.35
C LYS A 34 -15.25 13.11 20.70
N THR A 35 -14.19 13.23 21.50
CA THR A 35 -12.83 13.50 21.00
C THR A 35 -12.31 12.36 20.14
N ALA A 36 -12.50 11.10 20.57
CA ALA A 36 -12.12 9.93 19.79
C ALA A 36 -12.87 9.87 18.45
N ARG A 37 -14.19 10.11 18.46
CA ARG A 37 -15.00 10.17 17.23
C ARG A 37 -14.52 11.25 16.28
N LEU A 38 -14.32 12.47 16.78
CA LEU A 38 -13.82 13.58 15.97
C LEU A 38 -12.43 13.29 15.40
N SER A 39 -11.57 12.59 16.15
CA SER A 39 -10.24 12.20 15.69
C SER A 39 -10.32 11.19 14.54
N LEU A 40 -11.24 10.23 14.61
CA LEU A 40 -11.52 9.29 13.51
C LEU A 40 -12.07 10.03 12.27
N ASP A 41 -13.02 10.94 12.47
CA ASP A 41 -13.61 11.75 11.39
C ASP A 41 -12.52 12.60 10.69
N ILE A 42 -11.64 13.24 11.47
CA ILE A 42 -10.48 13.98 10.94
C ILE A 42 -9.56 13.05 10.15
N GLY A 43 -9.29 11.84 10.66
CA GLY A 43 -8.49 10.83 9.95
C GLY A 43 -9.09 10.46 8.59
N ALA A 44 -10.39 10.17 8.55
CA ALA A 44 -11.11 9.83 7.32
C ALA A 44 -11.12 10.99 6.32
N LEU A 45 -11.35 12.22 6.80
CA LEU A 45 -11.32 13.43 5.97
C LEU A 45 -9.93 13.68 5.39
N ASN A 46 -8.86 13.48 6.16
CA ASN A 46 -7.50 13.63 5.69
C ASN A 46 -7.13 12.57 4.64
N ALA A 47 -7.53 11.31 4.84
CA ALA A 47 -7.33 10.26 3.84
C ALA A 47 -8.05 10.60 2.52
N ARG A 48 -9.32 11.04 2.60
CA ARG A 48 -10.08 11.48 1.43
C ARG A 48 -9.44 12.67 0.73
N LYS A 49 -9.01 13.68 1.48
CA LYS A 49 -8.27 14.84 0.97
C LYS A 49 -7.00 14.42 0.25
N GLY A 50 -6.22 13.50 0.83
CA GLY A 50 -5.01 12.95 0.22
C GLY A 50 -5.30 12.25 -1.11
N GLY A 51 -6.33 11.42 -1.16
CA GLY A 51 -6.77 10.76 -2.40
C GLY A 51 -7.16 11.75 -3.51
N ILE A 52 -7.86 12.83 -3.15
CA ILE A 52 -8.21 13.90 -4.10
C ILE A 52 -6.95 14.59 -4.63
N PHE A 53 -5.99 14.92 -3.78
CA PHE A 53 -4.72 15.52 -4.24
C PHE A 53 -3.94 14.60 -5.19
N GLN A 54 -3.90 13.30 -4.91
CA GLN A 54 -3.30 12.32 -5.81
C GLN A 54 -4.02 12.28 -7.16
N GLU A 55 -5.35 12.28 -7.17
CA GLU A 55 -6.13 12.29 -8.41
C GLU A 55 -5.93 13.59 -9.20
N MET A 56 -5.90 14.74 -8.52
CA MET A 56 -5.57 16.03 -9.13
C MET A 56 -4.19 16.00 -9.76
N GLY A 57 -3.18 15.51 -9.04
CA GLY A 57 -1.82 15.38 -9.56
C GLY A 57 -1.75 14.51 -10.82
N ARG A 58 -2.39 13.34 -10.80
CA ARG A 58 -2.47 12.46 -11.98
C ARG A 58 -3.10 13.16 -13.18
N LYS A 59 -4.26 13.80 -13.00
CA LYS A 59 -4.95 14.52 -14.09
C LYS A 59 -4.12 15.68 -14.63
N VAL A 60 -3.45 16.45 -13.76
CA VAL A 60 -2.57 17.54 -14.20
C VAL A 60 -1.39 16.98 -14.99
N TYR A 61 -0.78 15.88 -14.55
CA TYR A 61 0.34 15.25 -15.25
C TYR A 61 -0.08 14.64 -16.61
N GLU A 62 -1.27 14.05 -16.70
CA GLU A 62 -1.86 13.62 -17.98
C GLU A 62 -2.09 14.79 -18.93
N LEU A 63 -2.55 15.94 -18.42
CA LEU A 63 -2.70 17.16 -19.21
C LEU A 63 -1.33 17.72 -19.63
N TYR A 64 -0.30 17.58 -18.80
CA TYR A 64 1.06 17.98 -19.12
C TYR A 64 1.61 17.19 -20.31
N GLY A 65 1.43 15.86 -20.32
CA GLY A 65 1.80 15.01 -21.47
C GLY A 65 1.08 15.39 -22.78
N LYS A 66 -0.07 16.07 -22.69
CA LYS A 66 -0.84 16.60 -23.83
C LYS A 66 -0.49 18.07 -24.18
N GLY A 67 0.44 18.70 -23.45
CA GLY A 67 0.79 20.11 -23.63
C GLY A 67 -0.31 21.10 -23.22
N LEU A 68 -1.29 20.68 -22.41
CA LEU A 68 -2.46 21.48 -22.04
C LEU A 68 -2.27 22.26 -20.73
N VAL A 69 -1.22 21.99 -19.98
CA VAL A 69 -0.86 22.75 -18.77
C VAL A 69 -0.15 24.04 -19.19
N LYS A 70 -0.74 25.19 -18.88
CA LYS A 70 -0.18 26.51 -19.21
C LYS A 70 0.39 27.27 -18.01
N ASN A 71 0.06 26.82 -16.79
CA ASN A 71 0.56 27.46 -15.57
C ASN A 71 2.03 27.07 -15.36
N SER A 72 2.92 28.06 -15.26
CA SER A 72 4.36 27.85 -15.16
C SER A 72 4.78 27.08 -13.90
N ALA A 73 4.12 27.30 -12.76
CA ALA A 73 4.41 26.55 -11.54
C ALA A 73 4.02 25.07 -11.68
N LEU A 74 2.89 24.77 -12.32
CA LEU A 74 2.49 23.39 -12.61
C LEU A 74 3.40 22.73 -13.65
N LEU A 75 3.87 23.49 -14.65
CA LEU A 75 4.84 22.99 -15.63
C LEU A 75 6.15 22.57 -14.95
N ALA A 76 6.69 23.38 -14.04
CA ALA A 76 7.90 23.05 -13.29
C ALA A 76 7.72 21.75 -12.50
N LEU A 77 6.62 21.64 -11.72
CA LEU A 77 6.33 20.42 -10.97
C LEU A 77 6.17 19.19 -11.87
N CYS A 78 5.54 19.33 -13.04
CA CYS A 78 5.41 18.22 -13.97
C CYS A 78 6.75 17.85 -14.62
N ALA A 79 7.63 18.82 -14.87
CA ALA A 79 8.98 18.56 -15.36
C ALA A 79 9.81 17.78 -14.33
N ASP A 80 9.74 18.16 -13.05
CA ASP A 80 10.41 17.43 -11.96
C ASP A 80 9.92 15.97 -11.87
N VAL A 81 8.61 15.74 -12.00
CA VAL A 81 8.03 14.38 -12.03
C VAL A 81 8.52 13.60 -13.25
N ALA A 82 8.60 14.23 -14.42
CA ALA A 82 9.10 13.58 -15.63
C ALA A 82 10.58 13.20 -15.53
N GLU A 83 11.39 14.02 -14.85
CA GLU A 83 12.77 13.68 -14.55
C GLU A 83 12.87 12.45 -13.63
N ILE A 84 12.05 12.41 -12.57
CA ILE A 84 11.97 11.25 -11.67
C ILE A 84 11.55 9.99 -12.44
N ASP A 85 10.56 10.09 -13.33
CA ASP A 85 10.13 8.96 -14.17
C ASP A 85 11.27 8.44 -15.06
N SER A 86 12.06 9.35 -15.65
CA SER A 86 13.24 9.00 -16.44
C SER A 86 14.28 8.27 -15.59
N GLN A 87 14.57 8.77 -14.38
CA GLN A 87 15.50 8.11 -13.46
C GLN A 87 14.98 6.72 -13.05
N ILE A 88 13.69 6.58 -12.76
CA ILE A 88 13.07 5.28 -12.45
C ILE A 88 13.23 4.31 -13.63
N ALA A 89 12.98 4.76 -14.85
CA ALA A 89 13.14 3.94 -16.05
C ALA A 89 14.58 3.47 -16.24
N GLU A 90 15.56 4.37 -16.06
CA GLU A 90 16.99 4.04 -16.11
C GLU A 90 17.36 2.99 -15.05
N LYS A 91 16.92 3.16 -13.80
CA LYS A 91 17.19 2.19 -12.73
C LYS A 91 16.53 0.85 -12.97
N ARG A 92 15.31 0.82 -13.54
CA ARG A 92 14.66 -0.42 -13.95
C ARG A 92 15.45 -1.14 -15.04
N ALA A 93 15.94 -0.42 -16.06
CA ALA A 93 16.76 -0.99 -17.11
C ALA A 93 18.08 -1.57 -16.56
N GLN A 94 18.73 -0.87 -15.63
CA GLN A 94 19.94 -1.37 -14.94
C GLN A 94 19.65 -2.67 -14.15
N ILE A 95 18.52 -2.75 -13.44
CA ILE A 95 18.11 -3.96 -12.73
C ILE A 95 17.91 -5.12 -13.71
N GLU A 96 17.27 -4.87 -14.86
CA GLU A 96 17.02 -5.90 -15.87
C GLU A 96 18.31 -6.40 -16.53
N GLU A 97 19.25 -5.50 -16.83
CA GLU A 97 20.57 -5.86 -17.35
C GLU A 97 21.35 -6.74 -16.36
N LEU A 98 21.35 -6.40 -15.07
CA LEU A 98 22.00 -7.19 -14.02
C LEU A 98 21.38 -8.59 -13.90
N ARG A 99 20.05 -8.69 -13.97
CA ARG A 99 19.34 -9.99 -13.96
C ARG A 99 19.68 -10.83 -15.19
N GLY A 100 19.72 -10.21 -16.38
CA GLY A 100 20.07 -10.87 -17.63
C GLY A 100 21.54 -11.36 -17.67
N LYS A 101 22.45 -10.64 -17.02
CA LYS A 101 23.86 -11.05 -16.86
C LYS A 101 24.00 -12.24 -15.90
N SER A 102 23.28 -12.25 -14.77
CA SER A 102 23.30 -13.37 -13.83
C SER A 102 22.71 -14.69 -14.37
N GLY A 103 21.93 -14.64 -15.44
CA GLY A 103 21.36 -15.84 -16.09
C GLY A 103 22.22 -16.42 -17.23
N LYS A 104 23.22 -15.68 -17.74
CA LYS A 104 24.05 -16.13 -18.88
C LYS A 104 25.34 -16.85 -18.47
N GLU A 105 25.75 -16.78 -17.21
CA GLU A 105 26.94 -17.49 -16.69
C GLU A 105 26.67 -18.96 -16.29
N ALA A 106 25.43 -19.46 -16.42
CA ALA A 106 25.05 -20.81 -16.01
C ALA A 106 24.81 -21.80 -17.17
N VAL A 107 25.26 -21.51 -18.39
CA VAL A 107 25.29 -22.48 -19.49
C VAL A 107 26.75 -22.76 -19.83
N ILE A 108 27.38 -23.59 -19.01
CA ILE A 108 28.57 -24.34 -19.42
C ILE A 108 28.03 -25.41 -20.35
N GLU A 109 28.32 -25.29 -21.65
CA GLU A 109 28.09 -26.32 -22.66
C GLU A 109 28.91 -27.56 -22.27
N GLU A 110 28.25 -28.55 -21.65
CA GLU A 110 28.76 -29.91 -21.64
C GLU A 110 28.48 -30.53 -23.02
N GLU A 111 29.55 -30.58 -23.82
CA GLU A 111 29.91 -31.59 -24.81
C GLU A 111 28.89 -32.72 -25.08
N GLU A 112 28.38 -32.79 -26.31
CA GLU A 112 28.29 -34.08 -27.01
C GLU A 112 28.43 -33.86 -28.53
N LEU A 113 29.69 -33.92 -28.99
CA LEU A 113 30.04 -34.06 -30.41
C LEU A 113 29.64 -35.47 -30.88
N GLY A 114 28.38 -35.61 -31.28
CA GLY A 114 27.88 -36.77 -32.03
C GLY A 114 28.18 -36.61 -33.52
N ILE A 115 29.30 -37.16 -33.96
CA ILE A 115 29.67 -37.30 -35.37
C ILE A 115 28.87 -38.50 -35.94
N ASP A 116 28.01 -38.26 -36.92
CA ASP A 116 28.11 -38.75 -38.31
C ASP A 116 26.74 -38.74 -39.01
N GLU A 117 26.79 -38.16 -40.21
CA GLU A 117 25.70 -37.93 -41.15
C GLU A 117 25.54 -39.18 -42.05
N GLU A 118 24.35 -39.78 -42.11
CA GLU A 118 23.96 -40.61 -43.27
C GLU A 118 22.47 -40.39 -43.59
N PRO A 119 22.13 -39.84 -44.79
CA PRO A 119 20.75 -39.58 -45.16
C PRO A 119 20.20 -40.68 -46.09
N ALA A 120 19.07 -41.29 -45.74
CA ALA A 120 18.28 -42.03 -46.72
C ALA A 120 16.79 -42.17 -46.34
N ALA A 121 15.96 -41.70 -47.29
CA ALA A 121 14.58 -42.11 -47.62
C ALA A 121 13.43 -41.73 -46.66
N GLY A 122 12.52 -40.89 -47.17
CA GLY A 122 11.16 -40.64 -46.61
C GLY A 122 10.20 -41.81 -46.88
N PRO A 123 8.92 -41.61 -47.22
CA PRO A 123 7.99 -40.49 -46.99
C PRO A 123 6.68 -40.98 -46.28
N THR A 124 5.65 -40.13 -46.24
CA THR A 124 4.22 -40.47 -45.99
C THR A 124 3.85 -40.68 -44.51
N THR A 125 2.68 -40.39 -43.95
CA THR A 125 1.31 -39.96 -44.33
C THR A 125 0.72 -39.33 -43.04
N SER A 126 0.00 -38.23 -43.11
CA SER A 126 -1.49 -38.18 -43.08
C SER A 126 -2.11 -38.55 -41.72
N ASP A 127 -3.02 -37.66 -41.29
CA ASP A 127 -4.09 -37.86 -40.29
C ASP A 127 -3.58 -38.04 -38.84
N ASP A 128 -4.16 -37.46 -37.79
CA ASP A 128 -5.56 -37.49 -37.35
C ASP A 128 -5.61 -36.49 -36.14
N LEU A 129 -6.38 -35.41 -36.21
CA LEU A 129 -7.64 -35.18 -35.46
C LEU A 129 -7.60 -35.32 -33.92
N SER A 130 -8.34 -34.40 -33.30
CA SER A 130 -8.97 -34.48 -31.96
C SER A 130 -8.02 -34.42 -30.75
N ASP A 131 -8.35 -33.86 -29.59
CA ASP A 131 -9.63 -33.44 -29.04
C ASP A 131 -9.40 -32.47 -27.87
N GLU A 132 -10.45 -31.74 -27.53
CA GLU A 132 -10.65 -30.93 -26.33
C GLU A 132 -10.34 -31.70 -25.03
N GLU A 133 -9.76 -31.04 -24.02
CA GLU A 133 -10.17 -31.30 -22.64
C GLU A 133 -9.90 -30.09 -21.72
N GLU A 134 -10.99 -29.59 -21.15
CA GLU A 134 -11.03 -28.61 -20.08
C GLU A 134 -10.24 -29.09 -18.85
N ARG A 135 -9.46 -28.21 -18.22
CA ARG A 135 -9.12 -28.34 -16.79
C ARG A 135 -9.32 -27.03 -16.05
N GLU A 136 -10.49 -26.95 -15.45
CA GLU A 136 -10.81 -26.11 -14.31
C GLU A 136 -9.97 -26.59 -13.09
N VAL A 137 -9.12 -25.72 -12.52
CA VAL A 137 -8.61 -25.90 -11.15
C VAL A 137 -8.67 -24.57 -10.39
N ARG A 138 -9.30 -24.67 -9.22
CA ARG A 138 -9.78 -23.63 -8.30
C ARG A 138 -8.65 -22.82 -7.62
N PRO A 139 -8.95 -21.61 -7.10
CA PRO A 139 -7.98 -20.80 -6.34
C PRO A 139 -7.73 -21.40 -4.95
N SER A 140 -6.46 -21.73 -4.66
CA SER A 140 -6.03 -22.10 -3.31
C SER A 140 -5.74 -20.82 -2.51
N THR A 141 -6.64 -20.52 -1.57
CA THR A 141 -6.36 -19.63 -0.45
C THR A 141 -5.53 -20.38 0.58
N ASP A 142 -4.29 -19.96 0.81
CA ASP A 142 -3.59 -20.28 2.05
C ASP A 142 -3.19 -18.99 2.76
N LYS A 143 -3.99 -18.67 3.79
CA LYS A 143 -3.54 -17.99 5.00
C LYS A 143 -2.81 -19.04 5.82
N ASN A 144 -1.58 -18.76 6.25
CA ASN A 144 -0.89 -19.29 7.44
C ASN A 144 0.57 -18.85 7.30
N LEU A 145 1.31 -18.43 8.31
CA LEU A 145 1.05 -18.09 9.71
C LEU A 145 2.32 -17.32 10.12
#